data_AF-A0A1G0XIH3-F1
#
_entry.id   AF-A0A1G0XIH3-F1
#
_cell.length_a   1.000
_cell.length_b   1.000
_cell.length_c   1.000
_cell.angle_alpha   90.00
_cell.angle_beta   90.00
_cell.angle_gamma   90.00
#
_symmetry.space_group_name_H-M   'P 1'
#
loop_
_entity.id
_entity.type
_entity.pdbx_description
1 polymer ?
#
loop_
_entity_poly.entity_id
_entity_poly.type
_entity_poly.pdbx_seq_one_letter_code
_entity_poly.pdbx_strand_id
1 'polypeptide(L)'
;MSETYQAIITGNTIRWLVPPPKEIETGKEISVEITVKTSDKKNLARGIAMYNSLKNLSKLKGVISSVENPAEWQREMRKDRTLDR
;
A
#
# COMPACT_ATOMS: atom_id res chain seq x y z
N MET A 1 -19.93 10.99 10.64
CA MET A 1 -19.00 9.85 10.81
C MET A 1 -19.26 8.89 9.67
N SER A 2 -18.23 8.37 9.00
CA SER A 2 -18.38 7.36 7.95
C SER A 2 -17.96 6.00 8.50
N GLU A 3 -18.79 4.99 8.27
CA GLU A 3 -18.48 3.61 8.61
C GLU A 3 -18.12 2.85 7.33
N THR A 4 -17.07 2.03 7.39
CA THR A 4 -16.62 1.26 6.24
C THR A 4 -17.14 -0.16 6.34
N TYR A 5 -17.97 -0.55 5.39
CA TYR A 5 -18.50 -1.91 5.28
C TYR A 5 -17.84 -2.66 4.13
N GLN A 6 -17.72 -3.99 4.27
CA GLN A 6 -17.23 -4.85 3.22
C GLN A 6 -18.40 -5.57 2.55
N ALA A 7 -18.47 -5.48 1.23
CA ALA A 7 -19.50 -6.12 0.43
C ALA A 7 -18.95 -6.56 -0.92
N ILE A 8 -19.63 -7.52 -1.54
CA ILE A 8 -19.45 -7.92 -2.93
C ILE A 8 -20.60 -7.36 -3.74
N ILE A 9 -20.28 -6.68 -4.83
CA ILE A 9 -21.27 -6.19 -5.81
C ILE A 9 -21.31 -7.17 -6.98
N THR A 10 -22.50 -7.62 -7.36
CA THR A 10 -22.72 -8.51 -8.51
C THR A 10 -23.91 -7.97 -9.31
N GLY A 11 -23.65 -7.47 -10.52
CA GLY A 11 -24.67 -6.74 -11.29
C GLY A 11 -25.14 -5.50 -10.54
N ASN A 12 -26.43 -5.45 -10.19
CA ASN A 12 -27.05 -4.36 -9.42
C ASN A 12 -27.36 -4.76 -7.97
N THR A 13 -26.76 -5.83 -7.45
CA THR A 13 -27.02 -6.34 -6.11
C THR A 13 -25.77 -6.26 -5.25
N ILE A 14 -25.94 -5.71 -4.03
CA ILE A 14 -24.90 -5.64 -3.01
C ILE A 14 -25.13 -6.78 -2.02
N ARG A 15 -24.08 -7.56 -1.76
CA ARG A 15 -24.07 -8.63 -0.75
C ARG A 15 -23.02 -8.30 0.31
N TRP A 16 -23.48 -8.05 1.53
CA TRP A 16 -22.62 -7.72 2.66
C TRP A 16 -21.82 -8.95 3.13
N LEU A 17 -20.52 -8.76 3.38
CA LEU A 17 -19.64 -9.78 3.97
C LEU A 17 -19.57 -9.67 5.49
N VAL A 18 -19.89 -8.48 6.00
CA VAL A 18 -20.08 -8.18 7.42
C VAL A 18 -21.57 -7.92 7.65
N PRO A 19 -22.07 -7.95 8.90
CA PRO A 19 -23.44 -7.55 9.20
C PRO A 19 -23.76 -6.20 8.55
N PRO A 20 -24.93 -6.06 7.91
CA PRO A 20 -25.32 -4.81 7.28
C PRO A 20 -25.48 -3.70 8.31
N PRO A 21 -25.44 -2.42 7.89
CA PRO A 21 -25.85 -1.30 8.72
C PRO A 21 -27.24 -1.57 9.32
N LYS A 22 -27.41 -1.31 10.63
CA LYS A 22 -28.67 -1.56 11.35
C LYS A 22 -29.86 -0.82 10.74
N GLU A 23 -29.61 0.32 10.11
CA GLU A 23 -30.63 1.12 9.44
C GLU A 23 -31.31 0.37 8.30
N ILE A 24 -30.56 -0.46 7.56
CA ILE A 24 -31.12 -1.32 6.49
C ILE A 24 -32.06 -2.37 7.08
N GLU A 25 -31.71 -2.96 8.23
CA GLU A 25 -32.55 -3.97 8.89
C GLU A 25 -33.89 -3.39 9.34
N THR A 26 -33.92 -2.09 9.69
CA THR A 26 -35.15 -1.38 10.05
C THR A 26 -35.99 -0.92 8.86
N GLY A 27 -35.60 -1.26 7.63
CA GLY A 27 -36.33 -0.88 6.41
C GLY A 27 -36.20 0.59 6.03
N LYS A 28 -35.19 1.30 6.57
CA LYS A 28 -34.92 2.68 6.20
C LYS A 28 -34.04 2.74 4.96
N GLU A 29 -34.36 3.65 4.05
CA GLU A 29 -33.47 3.98 2.94
C GLU A 29 -32.22 4.69 3.45
N ILE A 30 -31.05 4.25 2.98
CA ILE A 30 -29.77 4.88 3.31
C ILE A 30 -29.00 5.24 2.03
N SER A 31 -28.33 6.39 2.06
CA SER A 31 -27.38 6.77 1.02
C SER A 31 -26.01 6.17 1.33
N VAL A 32 -25.40 5.52 0.34
CA VAL A 32 -24.08 4.88 0.48
C VAL A 32 -23.12 5.35 -0.61
N GLU A 33 -21.86 5.54 -0.24
CA GLU A 33 -20.77 5.75 -1.19
C GLU A 33 -20.08 4.41 -1.46
N ILE A 34 -19.95 4.05 -2.73
CA ILE A 34 -19.38 2.76 -3.16
C ILE A 34 -17.99 2.97 -3.72
N THR A 35 -16.98 2.47 -3.01
CA THR A 35 -15.59 2.47 -3.49
C THR A 35 -15.23 1.10 -4.04
N VAL A 36 -15.05 1.01 -5.37
CA VAL A 36 -14.62 -0.23 -6.04
C VAL A 36 -13.11 -0.39 -5.91
N LYS A 37 -12.67 -1.38 -5.13
CA LYS A 37 -11.25 -1.75 -5.04
C LYS A 37 -10.85 -2.50 -6.30
N THR A 38 -10.18 -1.83 -7.23
CA THR A 38 -9.48 -2.51 -8.31
C THR A 38 -8.30 -3.28 -7.72
N SER A 39 -8.22 -4.59 -7.98
CA SER A 39 -7.00 -5.35 -7.71
C SER A 39 -5.93 -4.79 -8.65
N ASP A 40 -5.18 -3.79 -8.19
CA ASP A 40 -4.15 -3.17 -8.99
C ASP A 40 -3.01 -4.19 -9.19
N LYS A 41 -3.12 -5.01 -10.24
CA LYS A 41 -2.07 -5.95 -10.65
C LYS A 41 -0.72 -5.23 -10.82
N LYS A 42 -0.75 -3.91 -11.10
CA LYS A 42 0.42 -3.02 -11.12
C LYS A 42 1.15 -2.93 -9.78
N ASN A 43 0.43 -2.89 -8.65
CA ASN A 43 1.06 -2.84 -7.33
C ASN A 43 1.70 -4.18 -6.95
N LEU A 44 1.08 -5.30 -7.34
CA LEU A 44 1.68 -6.61 -7.17
C LEU A 44 2.97 -6.75 -8.00
N ALA A 45 2.95 -6.31 -9.26
CA ALA A 45 4.12 -6.33 -10.13
C ALA A 45 5.27 -5.45 -9.59
N ARG A 46 4.96 -4.25 -9.08
CA ARG A 46 5.95 -3.38 -8.40
C ARG A 46 6.53 -4.03 -7.15
N GLY A 47 5.70 -4.66 -6.32
CA GLY A 47 6.15 -5.38 -5.12
C GLY A 47 7.09 -6.53 -5.46
N ILE A 48 6.78 -7.31 -6.49
CA ILE A 48 7.63 -8.40 -6.99
C ILE A 48 8.97 -7.85 -7.54
N ALA A 49 8.93 -6.76 -8.32
CA ALA A 49 10.14 -6.14 -8.84
C ALA A 49 11.05 -5.63 -7.72
N MET A 50 10.48 -4.97 -6.70
CA MET A 50 11.20 -4.49 -5.53
C MET A 50 11.83 -5.64 -4.73
N TYR A 51 11.07 -6.70 -4.47
CA TYR A 51 11.58 -7.90 -3.79
C TYR A 51 12.76 -8.52 -4.54
N ASN A 52 12.66 -8.66 -5.86
CA ASN A 52 13.73 -9.21 -6.68
C ASN A 52 14.98 -8.33 -6.65
N SER A 53 14.83 -7.01 -6.71
CA SER A 53 15.95 -6.07 -6.58
C SER A 53 16.63 -6.18 -5.21
N LEU A 54 15.86 -6.22 -4.12
CA LEU A 54 16.38 -6.40 -2.77
C LEU A 54 17.08 -7.75 -2.60
N LYS A 55 16.52 -8.82 -3.17
CA LYS A 55 17.13 -10.16 -3.17
C LYS A 55 18.43 -10.22 -3.97
N ASN A 56 18.55 -9.44 -5.05
CA ASN A 56 19.79 -9.34 -5.80
C ASN A 56 20.84 -8.53 -5.03
N LEU A 57 20.43 -7.44 -4.38
CA LEU A 57 21.31 -6.65 -3.52
C LEU A 57 21.83 -7.44 -2.32
N SER A 58 21.01 -8.29 -1.69
CA SER A 58 21.46 -9.10 -0.54
C SER A 58 22.50 -10.16 -0.90
N LYS A 59 22.59 -10.55 -2.19
CA LYS A 59 23.64 -11.45 -2.70
C LYS A 59 24.98 -10.74 -2.88
N LEU A 60 25.00 -9.41 -2.97
CA LEU A 60 26.22 -8.61 -2.97
C LEU A 60 26.77 -8.53 -1.54
N LYS A 61 27.26 -9.66 -1.02
CA LYS A 61 27.94 -9.72 0.27
C LYS A 61 29.21 -8.84 0.20
N GLY A 62 29.44 -8.05 1.24
CA GLY A 62 30.67 -7.26 1.38
C GLY A 62 30.55 -5.80 0.97
N VAL A 63 29.74 -5.44 -0.05
CA VAL A 63 29.70 -4.07 -0.60
C VAL A 63 28.93 -3.09 0.28
N ILE A 64 27.82 -3.52 0.87
CA ILE A 64 26.99 -2.67 1.76
C ILE A 64 27.54 -2.70 3.20
N SER A 65 28.10 -3.83 3.62
CA SER A 65 28.69 -4.01 4.95
C SER A 65 30.06 -3.36 5.10
N SER A 66 30.75 -3.00 4.01
CA SER A 66 32.01 -2.24 4.03
C SER A 66 31.81 -0.73 4.11
N VAL A 67 30.56 -0.25 4.07
CA VAL A 67 30.26 1.17 4.20
C VAL A 67 30.29 1.53 5.69
N GLU A 68 31.38 2.18 6.11
CA GLU A 68 31.65 2.54 7.50
C GLU A 68 30.62 3.54 8.05
N ASN A 69 30.17 4.50 7.22
CA ASN A 69 29.09 5.43 7.53
C ASN A 69 28.05 5.50 6.40
N PRO A 70 26.96 4.71 6.49
CA PRO A 70 25.93 4.69 5.46
C PRO A 70 25.27 6.04 5.20
N ALA A 71 25.19 6.91 6.21
CA ALA A 71 24.55 8.22 6.10
C ALA A 71 25.41 9.24 5.36
N GLU A 72 26.74 9.14 5.45
CA GLU A 72 27.65 9.95 4.64
C GLU A 72 27.72 9.44 3.20
N TRP A 73 27.87 8.14 3.01
CA TRP A 73 27.83 7.52 1.69
C TRP A 73 26.54 7.86 0.92
N GLN A 74 25.38 7.84 1.59
CA GLN A 74 24.12 8.25 0.95
C GLN A 74 24.11 9.73 0.55
N ARG A 75 24.64 10.62 1.40
CA ARG A 75 24.72 12.06 1.10
C ARG A 75 25.65 12.33 -0.09
N GLU A 76 26.80 11.66 -0.15
CA GLU A 76 27.72 11.73 -1.30
C GLU A 76 27.07 11.23 -2.59
N MET A 77 26.43 10.05 -2.55
CA MET A 77 25.77 9.46 -3.72
C MET A 77 24.61 10.31 -4.24
N ARG A 78 23.88 10.97 -3.34
CA ARG A 78 22.78 11.88 -3.70
C ARG A 78 23.24 13.30 -4.04
N LYS A 79 24.52 13.61 -3.82
CA LYS A 79 25.08 14.97 -3.90
C LYS A 79 24.27 15.96 -3.05
N ASP A 80 23.84 15.51 -1.87
CA ASP A 80 23.06 16.34 -0.95
C ASP A 80 23.93 17.52 -0.51
N ARG A 81 23.42 18.74 -0.67
CA ARG A 81 24.12 19.96 -0.23
C ARG A 81 24.05 20.03 1.30
N THR A 82 25.20 20.08 1.96
CA THR A 82 25.26 20.40 3.40
C THR A 82 24.66 21.79 3.61
N LEU A 83 23.66 21.87 4.48
CA LEU A 83 23.17 23.15 4.98
C LEU A 83 24.04 23.50 6.19
N ASP A 84 24.93 24.46 6.02
CA ASP A 84 25.70 25.02 7.13
C ASP A 84 24.73 25.67 8.14
N ARG A 85 24.93 25.39 9.42
CA ARG A 85 24.16 25.96 10.54
C ARG A 85 24.77 27.26 11.01
#